data_AF-A0A523ARL9-F1
#
_entry.id   AF-A0A523ARL9-F1
#
_cell.length_a   1.000
_cell.length_b   1.000
_cell.length_c   1.000
_cell.angle_alpha   90.00
_cell.angle_beta   90.00
_cell.angle_gamma   90.00
#
_symmetry.space_group_name_H-M   'P 1'
#
loop_
_entity.id
_entity.type
_entity.pdbx_description
1 polymer ?
#
loop_
_entity_poly.entity_id
_entity_poly.type
_entity_poly.pdbx_seq_one_letter_code
_entity_poly.pdbx_strand_id
1 'polypeptide(L)' 'MDLHTLLSYWRLKERLLRMLLEVSSRKGRPELLEAGFLFRSNQKFRELWEEEVERGRPLPERVEKGWREWLRRAVE' A
#
# COMPACT_ATOMS: atom_id res chain seq x y z
N MET A 1 16.43 8.21 7.18
CA MET A 1 15.97 6.80 7.16
C MET A 1 17.17 5.90 7.03
N ASP A 2 17.29 4.88 7.88
CA ASP A 2 18.34 3.86 7.74
C ASP A 2 18.05 2.85 6.60
N LEU A 3 19.06 2.06 6.23
CA LEU A 3 18.97 1.06 5.16
C LEU A 3 17.89 0.00 5.43
N HIS A 4 17.71 -0.41 6.69
CA HIS A 4 16.70 -1.39 7.06
C HIS A 4 15.29 -0.85 6.79
N THR A 5 15.04 0.41 7.13
CA THR A 5 13.78 1.11 6.91
C THR A 5 13.48 1.26 5.42
N LEU A 6 14.49 1.60 4.61
CA LEU A 6 14.36 1.63 3.15
C LEU A 6 14.01 0.24 2.59
N LEU A 7 14.69 -0.82 3.04
CA LEU A 7 14.39 -2.19 2.60
C LEU A 7 12.97 -2.62 3.00
N SER A 8 12.53 -2.30 4.22
CA SER A 8 11.16 -2.56 4.68
C SER A 8 10.12 -1.81 3.84
N TYR A 9 10.39 -0.54 3.50
CA TYR A 9 9.54 0.27 2.62
C TYR A 9 9.35 -0.42 1.26
N TRP A 10 10.46 -0.77 0.60
CA TRP A 10 10.42 -1.38 -0.73
C TRP A 10 9.72 -2.74 -0.75
N ARG A 11 10.04 -3.60 0.23
CA ARG A 11 9.40 -4.92 0.35
C ARG A 11 7.90 -4.81 0.57
N LEU A 12 7.47 -3.88 1.42
CA LEU A 12 6.05 -3.66 1.65
C LEU A 12 5.36 -3.12 0.39
N LYS A 13 5.94 -2.12 -0.26
CA LYS A 13 5.41 -1.56 -1.50
C LYS A 13 5.19 -2.64 -2.57
N GLU A 14 6.16 -3.50 -2.79
CA GLU A 14 6.05 -4.60 -3.74
C GLU A 14 4.93 -5.58 -3.35
N ARG A 15 4.83 -5.91 -2.05
CA ARG A 15 3.75 -6.79 -1.53
C ARG A 15 2.36 -6.20 -1.76
N LEU A 16 2.17 -4.90 -1.53
CA LEU A 16 0.89 -4.22 -1.76
C LEU A 16 0.53 -4.17 -3.25
N LEU A 17 1.51 -3.97 -4.15
CA LEU A 17 1.29 -4.02 -5.59
C LEU A 17 0.84 -5.42 -6.06
N ARG A 18 1.51 -6.48 -5.58
CA ARG A 18 1.10 -7.88 -5.87
C ARG A 18 -0.32 -8.15 -5.39
N MET A 19 -0.66 -7.67 -4.20
CA MET A 19 -2.01 -7.81 -3.65
C MET A 19 -3.06 -7.04 -4.48
N LEU A 20 -2.73 -5.86 -4.98
CA LEU A 20 -3.61 -5.10 -5.86
C LEU A 20 -3.88 -5.84 -7.18
N LEU A 21 -2.84 -6.44 -7.78
CA LEU A 21 -2.97 -7.29 -8.97
C LEU A 21 -3.87 -8.51 -8.69
N GLU A 22 -3.68 -9.18 -7.56
CA GLU A 22 -4.52 -10.31 -7.16
C GLU A 22 -5.99 -9.90 -6.96
N VAL A 23 -6.25 -8.77 -6.28
CA VAL A 23 -7.61 -8.27 -6.07
C VAL A 23 -8.26 -7.87 -7.39
N SER A 24 -7.54 -7.17 -8.26
CA SER A 24 -8.01 -6.79 -9.61
C SER A 24 -8.43 -8.02 -10.41
N SER A 25 -7.56 -9.04 -10.44
CA SER A 25 -7.81 -10.30 -11.16
C SER A 25 -9.00 -11.07 -10.57
N ARG A 26 -9.00 -11.30 -9.25
CA ARG A 26 -10.05 -12.09 -8.58
C ARG A 26 -11.43 -11.44 -8.60
N LYS A 27 -11.50 -10.11 -8.56
CA LYS A 27 -12.78 -9.37 -8.56
C LYS A 27 -13.21 -8.90 -9.94
N GLY A 28 -12.42 -9.16 -10.99
CA GLY A 28 -12.71 -8.68 -12.34
C GLY A 28 -12.74 -7.15 -12.42
N ARG A 29 -11.84 -6.48 -11.69
CA ARG A 29 -11.79 -5.01 -11.57
C ARG A 29 -10.50 -4.45 -12.18
N PRO A 30 -10.39 -4.37 -13.51
CA PRO A 30 -9.21 -3.84 -14.19
C PRO A 30 -8.94 -2.36 -13.88
N GLU A 31 -9.97 -1.60 -13.48
CA GLU A 31 -9.85 -0.19 -13.08
C GLU A 31 -8.89 0.03 -11.90
N LEU A 32 -8.63 -1.00 -11.10
CA LEU A 32 -7.64 -0.95 -10.01
C LEU A 32 -6.19 -0.86 -10.50
N LEU A 33 -5.95 -1.21 -11.77
CA LEU A 33 -4.65 -1.16 -12.41
C LEU A 33 -4.50 0.05 -13.34
N GLU A 34 -5.53 0.88 -13.47
CA GLU A 34 -5.42 2.14 -14.19
C GLU A 34 -4.47 3.10 -13.47
N ALA A 35 -3.78 3.92 -14.25
CA ALA A 35 -2.81 4.89 -13.72
C ALA A 35 -3.38 5.76 -12.61
N GLY A 36 -4.66 6.17 -12.72
CA GLY A 36 -5.36 6.95 -11.70
C GLY A 36 -5.52 6.21 -10.37
N PHE A 37 -5.91 4.93 -10.39
CA PHE A 37 -6.04 4.14 -9.17
C PHE A 37 -4.68 3.80 -8.57
N LEU A 38 -3.71 3.39 -9.40
CA LEU A 38 -2.34 3.11 -8.97
C LEU A 38 -1.70 4.32 -8.29
N PHE A 39 -1.91 5.52 -8.82
CA PHE A 39 -1.44 6.77 -8.23
C PHE A 39 -2.03 6.98 -6.83
N ARG A 40 -3.36 6.88 -6.67
CA ARG A 40 -4.03 7.01 -5.37
C ARG A 40 -3.58 5.95 -4.36
N SER A 41 -3.43 4.70 -4.82
CA SER A 41 -2.93 3.60 -4.01
C SER A 41 -1.51 3.87 -3.49
N ASN A 42 -0.62 4.38 -4.35
CA ASN A 42 0.74 4.73 -3.98
C ASN A 42 0.79 5.96 -3.06
N GLN A 43 -0.07 6.96 -3.27
CA GLN A 43 -0.23 8.08 -2.34
C GLN A 43 -0.67 7.59 -0.96
N LYS A 44 -1.67 6.71 -0.89
CA LYS A 44 -2.15 6.19 0.39
C LYS A 44 -1.10 5.35 1.13
N PHE A 45 -0.36 4.52 0.40
CA PHE A 45 0.78 3.80 0.97
C PHE A 45 1.82 4.77 1.57
N ARG A 46 2.16 5.84 0.85
CA ARG A 46 3.13 6.84 1.30
C ARG A 46 2.64 7.58 2.55
N GLU A 47 1.39 8.03 2.57
CA GLU A 47 0.76 8.68 3.72
C GLU A 47 0.86 7.80 4.98
N LEU A 48 0.43 6.54 4.90
CA LEU A 48 0.47 5.60 6.02
C LEU A 48 1.91 5.31 6.48
N TRP A 49 2.86 5.27 5.55
CA TRP A 49 4.27 5.09 5.90
C TRP A 49 4.85 6.30 6.61
N GLU A 50 4.57 7.51 6.11
CA GLU A 50 5.01 8.77 6.71
C GLU A 50 4.43 8.93 8.12
N GLU A 51 3.16 8.61 8.35
CA GLU A 51 2.55 8.56 9.69
C GLU A 51 3.33 7.65 10.66
N GLU A 52 3.74 6.47 10.22
CA GLU A 52 4.49 5.54 11.08
C GLU A 52 5.95 5.98 11.27
N VAL A 53 6.54 6.69 10.31
CA VAL A 53 7.85 7.34 10.47
C VAL A 53 7.76 8.46 11.50
N GLU A 54 6.72 9.29 11.47
CA GLU A 54 6.49 10.35 12.46
C GLU A 54 6.29 9.80 13.88
N ARG A 55 5.73 8.58 14.01
CA ARG A 55 5.63 7.84 15.28
C ARG A 55 6.97 7.29 15.79
N GLY A 56 8.06 7.48 15.04
CA GLY A 56 9.42 7.12 15.44
C GLY A 56 9.86 5.71 15.03
N ARG A 57 8.95 4.84 14.57
CA ARG A 57 9.31 3.53 14.00
C ARG A 57 8.27 3.06 12.98
N PRO A 58 8.63 2.96 11.68
CA PRO A 58 7.73 2.42 10.69
C PRO A 58 7.46 0.93 10.92
N LEU A 59 6.20 0.58 11.22
CA LEU A 59 5.74 -0.80 11.37
C LEU A 59 5.02 -1.26 10.09
N PRO A 60 5.66 -2.10 9.25
CA PRO A 60 5.08 -2.52 7.97
C PRO A 60 3.69 -3.17 8.10
N GLU A 61 3.43 -3.89 9.19
CA GLU A 61 2.17 -4.57 9.45
C GLU A 61 1.01 -3.58 9.64
N ARG A 62 1.26 -2.43 10.27
CA ARG A 62 0.25 -1.38 10.46
C ARG A 62 -0.06 -0.65 9.16
N VAL A 63 0.98 -0.31 8.39
CA VAL A 63 0.84 0.30 7.07
C VAL A 63 0.04 -0.61 6.15
N GLU A 64 0.35 -1.91 6.14
CA GLU A 64 -0.42 -2.87 5.36
C GLU A 64 -1.88 -2.95 5.78
N LYS A 65 -2.15 -3.05 7.08
CA LYS A 65 -3.51 -3.14 7.59
C LYS A 65 -4.33 -1.92 7.16
N GLY A 66 -3.78 -0.71 7.36
CA GLY A 66 -4.44 0.53 6.94
C GLY A 66 -4.66 0.61 5.42
N TRP A 67 -3.69 0.15 4.63
CA TRP A 67 -3.82 0.13 3.17
C TRP A 67 -4.89 -0.87 2.72
N ARG A 68 -4.96 -2.07 3.32
CA ARG A 68 -5.98 -3.08 3.02
C ARG A 68 -7.38 -2.59 3.36
N GLU A 69 -7.54 -1.92 4.50
CA GLU A 69 -8.82 -1.31 4.89
C GLU A 69 -9.24 -0.22 3.90
N TRP A 70 -8.30 0.62 3.47
CA TRP A 70 -8.56 1.61 2.42
C TRP A 70 -8.96 0.96 1.10
N LEU A 71 -8.21 -0.04 0.62
CA LEU A 71 -8.51 -0.75 -0.62
C LEU A 71 -9.90 -1.39 -0.57
N ARG A 72 -10.26 -2.01 0.57
CA ARG A 72 -11.57 -2.61 0.75
C ARG A 72 -12.69 -1.59 0.54
N ARG A 73 -12.59 -0.41 1.16
CA ARG A 73 -13.58 0.68 1.01
C ARG A 73 -13.62 1.27 -0.39
N ALA A 74 -12.49 1.28 -1.10
CA ALA A 74 -12.41 1.76 -2.48
C ALA A 74 -13.00 0.76 -3.50
N VAL A 75 -13.21 -0.50 -3.09
CA VAL A 75 -13.65 -1.61 -3.93
C VAL A 75 -15.04 -2.12 -3.53
N GLU A 76 -15.57 -1.72 -2.38
CA GLU A 76 -17.01 -1.83 -2.05
C GLU A 76 -17.83 -0.93 -2.97
#